data_AF-A0A8T2JS53-F1
#
_entry.id   AF-A0A8T2JS53-F1
#
_cell.length_a   1.000
_cell.length_b   1.000
_cell.length_c   1.000
_cell.angle_alpha   90.00
_cell.angle_beta   90.00
_cell.angle_gamma   90.00
#
_symmetry.space_group_name_H-M   'P 1'
#
loop_
_entity.id
_entity.type
_entity.pdbx_description
1 polymer ?
#
loop_
_entity_poly.entity_id
_entity_poly.type
_entity_poly.pdbx_seq_one_letter_code
_entity_poly.pdbx_strand_id
1 'polypeptide(L)'
;MEVINPSHYPSSRAATVAENYINYKLGGPHRLFSLIQVTQAGRERIARVGNKYSLSFSMEDFINNKSIFNCNADVIYYLTEKHTAPSVTFTFQTELQHNTEDKDKEFYNRIRSQDQLLMAEDIPDKFGNVSSDMEPIWHLALAACGYVKWQNSTEETNFKMAIIKSVKQQKREDDILEFHFLMLIHDMVSQEMIPWEIDTLWDPLGGLKIPKQVRLPKQCCMPQDN
;
A
#
# COMPACT_ATOMS: atom_id res chain seq x y z
N MET A 1 -7.63 -1.13 -28.80
CA MET A 1 -7.95 -1.35 -27.38
C MET A 1 -9.09 -2.37 -27.30
N GLU A 2 -8.87 -3.47 -26.60
CA GLU A 2 -9.84 -4.55 -26.34
C GLU A 2 -10.64 -4.22 -25.08
N VAL A 3 -11.96 -4.21 -25.14
CA VAL A 3 -12.80 -4.09 -23.94
C VAL A 3 -12.79 -5.43 -23.21
N ILE A 4 -12.46 -5.42 -21.92
CA ILE A 4 -12.40 -6.63 -21.10
C ILE A 4 -13.43 -6.54 -19.97
N ASN A 5 -13.84 -7.70 -19.44
CA ASN A 5 -14.82 -7.74 -18.37
C ASN A 5 -14.28 -7.03 -17.10
N PRO A 6 -14.96 -5.99 -16.58
CA PRO A 6 -14.51 -5.25 -15.39
C PRO A 6 -14.35 -6.11 -14.13
N SER A 7 -15.16 -7.16 -13.97
CA SER A 7 -15.12 -8.06 -12.82
C SER A 7 -14.13 -9.22 -12.98
N HIS A 8 -13.45 -9.33 -14.12
CA HIS A 8 -12.49 -10.40 -14.37
C HIS A 8 -11.12 -10.05 -13.76
N TYR A 9 -10.35 -11.09 -13.40
CA TYR A 9 -9.12 -10.92 -12.62
C TYR A 9 -8.08 -9.95 -13.23
N PRO A 10 -7.86 -9.84 -14.56
CA PRO A 10 -6.90 -8.87 -15.09
C PRO A 10 -7.28 -7.42 -14.76
N SER A 11 -8.57 -7.10 -14.88
CA SER A 11 -9.14 -5.80 -14.56
C SER A 11 -8.98 -5.48 -13.08
N SER A 12 -9.37 -6.42 -12.21
CA SER A 12 -9.28 -6.23 -10.75
C SER A 12 -7.84 -6.16 -10.23
N ARG A 13 -6.91 -6.95 -10.81
CA ARG A 13 -5.48 -6.92 -10.46
C ARG A 13 -4.85 -5.58 -10.89
N ALA A 14 -5.11 -5.12 -12.11
CA ALA A 14 -4.63 -3.82 -12.57
C ALA A 14 -5.18 -2.66 -11.74
N ALA A 15 -6.47 -2.68 -11.39
CA ALA A 15 -7.07 -1.69 -10.50
C ALA A 15 -6.47 -1.74 -9.08
N THR A 16 -6.14 -2.94 -8.57
CA THR A 16 -5.42 -3.10 -7.29
C THR A 16 -4.02 -2.49 -7.34
N VAL A 17 -3.30 -2.58 -8.47
CA VAL A 17 -2.01 -1.89 -8.64
C VAL A 17 -2.18 -0.37 -8.60
N ALA A 18 -3.23 0.16 -9.24
CA ALA A 18 -3.55 1.58 -9.15
C ALA A 18 -3.88 2.01 -7.71
N GLU A 19 -4.72 1.25 -6.99
CA GLU A 19 -5.01 1.44 -5.56
C GLU A 19 -3.72 1.49 -4.72
N ASN A 20 -2.82 0.53 -4.93
CA ASN A 20 -1.54 0.46 -4.20
C ASN A 20 -0.66 1.69 -4.44
N TYR A 21 -0.58 2.15 -5.68
CA TYR A 21 0.15 3.37 -6.04
C TYR A 21 -0.48 4.61 -5.42
N ILE A 22 -1.81 4.73 -5.48
CA ILE A 22 -2.56 5.84 -4.88
C ILE A 22 -2.35 5.88 -3.37
N ASN A 23 -2.44 4.75 -2.67
CA ASN A 23 -2.19 4.66 -1.24
C ASN A 23 -0.76 5.02 -0.85
N TYR A 24 0.23 4.67 -1.67
CA TYR A 24 1.60 5.14 -1.44
C TYR A 24 1.73 6.66 -1.63
N LYS A 25 1.09 7.23 -2.66
CA LYS A 25 1.22 8.64 -3.00
C LYS A 25 0.45 9.58 -2.09
N LEU A 26 -0.73 9.18 -1.66
CA LEU A 26 -1.72 10.04 -1.00
C LEU A 26 -2.19 9.49 0.34
N GLY A 27 -1.81 8.26 0.68
CA GLY A 27 -2.17 7.62 1.95
C GLY A 27 -1.20 7.97 3.08
N GLY A 28 -1.61 7.64 4.29
CA GLY A 28 -0.88 7.92 5.51
C GLY A 28 -1.62 7.39 6.74
N PRO A 29 -1.27 7.87 7.95
CA PRO A 29 -1.85 7.36 9.19
C PRO A 29 -3.36 7.55 9.30
N HIS A 30 -3.91 8.60 8.69
CA HIS A 30 -5.35 8.92 8.73
C HIS A 30 -6.02 8.97 7.35
N ARG A 31 -5.38 8.44 6.30
CA ARG A 31 -5.98 8.37 4.96
C ARG A 31 -5.55 7.11 4.26
N LEU A 32 -6.52 6.31 3.84
CA LEU A 32 -6.31 5.15 3.00
C LEU A 32 -7.52 4.92 2.12
N PHE A 33 -7.25 4.41 0.92
CA PHE A 33 -8.22 4.19 -0.11
C PHE A 33 -8.43 2.70 -0.33
N SER A 34 -9.70 2.31 -0.49
CA SER A 34 -10.11 0.94 -0.79
C SER A 34 -10.83 0.90 -2.13
N LEU A 35 -10.41 0.00 -3.02
CA LEU A 35 -11.10 -0.30 -4.27
C LEU A 35 -12.45 -0.98 -3.97
N ILE A 36 -13.53 -0.38 -4.46
CA ILE A 36 -14.89 -0.96 -4.32
C ILE A 36 -15.20 -1.85 -5.51
N GLN A 37 -15.14 -1.28 -6.71
CA GLN A 37 -15.48 -1.99 -7.94
C GLN A 37 -14.86 -1.33 -9.16
N VAL A 38 -14.49 -2.15 -10.14
CA VAL A 38 -14.11 -1.70 -11.48
C VAL A 38 -15.38 -1.61 -12.32
N THR A 39 -15.63 -0.43 -12.89
CA THR A 39 -16.82 -0.15 -13.69
C THR A 39 -16.54 -0.28 -15.18
N GLN A 40 -15.32 0.02 -15.62
CA GLN A 40 -14.87 -0.14 -17.01
C GLN A 40 -13.41 -0.59 -17.06
N ALA A 41 -13.09 -1.44 -18.03
CA ALA A 41 -11.74 -1.91 -18.26
C ALA A 41 -11.47 -2.14 -19.75
N GLY A 42 -10.37 -1.59 -20.23
CA GLY A 42 -9.81 -1.85 -21.55
C GLY A 42 -8.37 -2.33 -21.44
N ARG A 43 -7.95 -3.18 -22.36
CA ARG A 43 -6.57 -3.67 -22.48
C ARG A 43 -6.01 -3.36 -23.86
N GLU A 44 -4.77 -2.91 -23.90
CA GLU A 44 -4.03 -2.66 -25.12
C GLU A 44 -2.64 -3.26 -25.02
N ARG A 45 -2.30 -4.12 -25.99
CA ARG A 45 -0.93 -4.61 -26.15
C ARG A 45 -0.12 -3.57 -26.92
N ILE A 46 0.87 -2.98 -26.27
CA ILE A 46 1.80 -2.04 -26.87
C ILE A 46 3.04 -2.82 -27.32
N ALA A 47 3.25 -2.89 -28.63
CA ALA A 47 4.34 -3.67 -29.21
C ALA A 47 5.70 -3.29 -28.60
N ARG A 48 6.46 -4.28 -28.13
CA ARG A 48 7.79 -4.14 -27.48
C ARG A 48 7.80 -3.35 -26.18
N VAL A 49 6.66 -2.92 -25.65
CA VAL A 49 6.56 -2.21 -24.37
C VAL A 49 5.92 -3.10 -23.33
N GLY A 50 4.66 -3.48 -23.53
CA GLY A 50 3.86 -3.93 -22.40
C GLY A 50 2.38 -4.16 -22.70
N ASN A 51 1.63 -4.47 -21.66
CA ASN A 51 0.18 -4.45 -21.65
C ASN A 51 -0.30 -3.24 -20.84
N LYS A 52 -1.02 -2.34 -21.51
CA LYS A 52 -1.68 -1.19 -20.91
C LYS A 52 -3.11 -1.56 -20.54
N TYR A 53 -3.51 -1.23 -19.33
CA TYR A 53 -4.87 -1.33 -18.82
C TYR A 53 -5.41 0.08 -18.61
N SER A 54 -6.52 0.41 -19.25
CA SER A 54 -7.25 1.67 -19.05
C SER A 54 -8.52 1.36 -18.26
N LEU A 55 -8.64 1.97 -17.08
CA LEU A 55 -9.59 1.56 -16.05
C LEU A 55 -10.42 2.75 -15.56
N SER A 56 -11.70 2.48 -15.29
CA SER A 56 -12.55 3.32 -14.44
C SER A 56 -13.05 2.48 -13.28
N PHE A 57 -12.95 3.00 -12.07
CA PHE A 57 -13.34 2.31 -10.85
C PHE A 57 -13.78 3.29 -9.77
N SER A 58 -14.55 2.80 -8.81
CA SER A 58 -14.92 3.56 -7.61
C SER A 58 -14.07 3.12 -6.42
N MET A 59 -13.69 4.08 -5.59
CA MET A 59 -12.95 3.88 -4.34
C MET A 59 -13.65 4.58 -3.19
N GLU A 60 -13.30 4.20 -1.97
CA GLU A 60 -13.64 4.94 -0.75
C GLU A 60 -12.40 5.34 0.04
N ASP A 61 -12.44 6.50 0.70
CA ASP A 61 -11.55 6.78 1.86
C ASP A 61 -12.15 6.05 3.07
N PHE A 62 -11.66 4.85 3.36
CA PHE A 62 -12.28 3.99 4.36
C PHE A 62 -12.02 4.44 5.80
N ILE A 63 -11.13 5.40 6.00
CA ILE A 63 -10.84 6.03 7.30
C ILE A 63 -11.75 7.25 7.50
N ASN A 64 -11.88 8.12 6.49
CA ASN A 64 -12.63 9.38 6.60
C ASN A 64 -14.00 9.28 5.94
N ASN A 65 -15.03 9.06 6.76
CA ASN A 65 -16.46 9.08 6.37
C ASN A 65 -16.87 8.14 5.23
N LYS A 66 -15.98 7.28 4.72
CA LYS A 66 -16.25 6.33 3.62
C LYS A 66 -16.83 7.01 2.39
N SER A 67 -16.36 8.22 2.11
CA SER A 67 -16.78 8.96 0.91
C SER A 67 -16.38 8.18 -0.34
N ILE A 68 -17.37 7.87 -1.17
CA ILE A 68 -17.16 7.14 -2.43
C ILE A 68 -16.90 8.13 -3.55
N PHE A 69 -15.84 7.89 -4.32
CA PHE A 69 -15.48 8.70 -5.47
C PHE A 69 -14.97 7.83 -6.62
N ASN A 70 -15.02 8.38 -7.82
CA ASN A 70 -14.59 7.68 -9.03
C ASN A 70 -13.16 8.06 -9.41
N CYS A 71 -12.42 7.08 -9.91
CA CYS A 71 -11.05 7.21 -10.39
C CYS A 71 -10.94 6.63 -11.80
N ASN A 72 -10.20 7.32 -12.66
CA ASN A 72 -9.69 6.76 -13.90
C ASN A 72 -8.20 6.51 -13.73
N ALA A 73 -7.69 5.37 -14.21
CA ALA A 73 -6.26 5.08 -14.19
C ALA A 73 -5.81 4.34 -15.44
N ASP A 74 -4.56 4.59 -15.82
CA ASP A 74 -3.82 3.73 -16.75
C ASP A 74 -2.72 2.99 -15.99
N VAL A 75 -2.63 1.68 -16.20
CA VAL A 75 -1.57 0.81 -15.64
C VAL A 75 -0.85 0.11 -16.78
N ILE A 76 0.47 0.25 -16.85
CA ILE A 76 1.30 -0.39 -17.88
C ILE A 76 2.22 -1.40 -17.22
N TYR A 77 2.03 -2.68 -17.55
CA TYR A 77 2.96 -3.75 -17.20
C TYR A 77 3.97 -3.94 -18.34
N TYR A 78 5.27 -3.89 -18.03
CA TYR A 78 6.33 -3.97 -19.02
C TYR A 78 6.70 -5.43 -19.35
N LEU A 79 6.83 -5.74 -20.66
CA LEU A 79 7.15 -7.08 -21.16
C LEU A 79 8.67 -7.35 -21.22
N THR A 80 9.47 -6.33 -21.48
CA THR A 80 10.88 -6.46 -21.85
C THR A 80 11.85 -6.25 -20.70
N GLU A 81 11.40 -5.64 -19.60
CA GLU A 81 12.24 -5.30 -18.46
C GLU A 81 11.79 -6.12 -17.25
N LYS A 82 12.41 -7.28 -17.08
CA LYS A 82 12.21 -8.06 -15.85
C LYS A 82 12.57 -7.18 -14.66
N HIS A 83 11.66 -7.11 -13.69
CA HIS A 83 11.79 -6.32 -12.46
C HIS A 83 11.55 -4.80 -12.59
N THR A 84 11.01 -4.30 -13.69
CA THR A 84 10.52 -2.92 -13.76
C THR A 84 9.11 -2.83 -13.20
N ALA A 85 8.90 -1.89 -12.27
CA ALA A 85 7.60 -1.61 -11.69
C ALA A 85 6.59 -1.15 -12.75
N PRO A 86 5.29 -1.49 -12.62
CA PRO A 86 4.26 -0.99 -13.52
C PRO A 86 4.21 0.55 -13.51
N SER A 87 4.01 1.17 -14.67
CA SER A 87 3.71 2.61 -14.69
C SER A 87 2.24 2.85 -14.38
N VAL A 88 1.95 3.82 -13.52
CA VAL A 88 0.59 4.15 -13.11
C VAL A 88 0.35 5.65 -13.27
N THR A 89 -0.71 6.01 -13.99
CA THR A 89 -1.29 7.36 -13.95
C THR A 89 -2.72 7.25 -13.48
N PHE A 90 -3.20 8.26 -12.75
CA PHE A 90 -4.57 8.28 -12.26
C PHE A 90 -5.12 9.69 -12.19
N THR A 91 -6.44 9.80 -12.16
CA THR A 91 -7.16 11.06 -11.96
C THR A 91 -8.45 10.78 -11.22
N PHE A 92 -8.71 11.52 -10.15
CA PHE A 92 -10.00 11.51 -9.49
C PHE A 92 -10.99 12.38 -10.25
N GLN A 93 -12.22 11.90 -10.37
CA GLN A 93 -13.29 12.65 -11.03
C GLN A 93 -13.88 13.76 -10.13
N THR A 94 -13.61 13.69 -8.83
CA THR A 94 -14.04 14.64 -7.82
C THR A 94 -12.87 14.96 -6.89
N GLU A 95 -12.90 16.15 -6.29
CA GLU A 95 -11.93 16.51 -5.24
C GLU A 95 -12.09 15.59 -4.03
N LEU A 96 -10.96 15.21 -3.42
CA LEU A 96 -10.96 14.47 -2.18
C LEU A 96 -11.49 15.37 -1.06
N GLN A 97 -12.48 14.87 -0.34
CA GLN A 97 -13.03 15.55 0.82
C GLN A 97 -12.17 15.28 2.06
N HIS A 98 -12.30 16.18 3.04
CA HIS A 98 -11.64 16.13 4.35
C HIS A 98 -10.12 16.34 4.29
N ASN A 99 -9.61 17.16 5.21
CA ASN A 99 -8.18 17.30 5.41
C ASN A 99 -7.73 16.40 6.56
N THR A 100 -6.58 15.73 6.42
CA THR A 100 -5.98 14.92 7.49
C THR A 100 -4.88 15.64 8.24
N GLU A 101 -4.51 16.87 7.83
CA GLU A 101 -3.40 17.64 8.40
C GLU A 101 -3.40 17.72 9.93
N ASP A 102 -4.53 18.05 10.56
CA ASP A 102 -4.61 18.17 12.02
C ASP A 102 -4.39 16.82 12.72
N LYS A 103 -5.02 15.75 12.22
CA LYS A 103 -4.88 14.39 12.77
C LYS A 103 -3.46 13.86 12.56
N ASP A 104 -2.89 14.08 11.39
CA ASP A 104 -1.52 13.67 11.05
C ASP A 104 -0.51 14.44 11.93
N LYS A 105 -0.73 15.73 12.17
CA LYS A 105 0.09 16.54 13.08
C LYS A 105 -0.04 16.07 14.53
N GLU A 106 -1.24 15.71 14.98
CA GLU A 106 -1.47 15.14 16.31
C GLU A 106 -0.72 13.82 16.49
N PHE A 107 -0.83 12.90 15.52
CA PHE A 107 -0.10 11.64 15.53
C PHE A 107 1.42 11.86 15.51
N TYR A 108 1.91 12.76 14.65
CA TYR A 108 3.34 13.11 14.61
C TYR A 108 3.84 13.60 15.97
N ASN A 109 3.14 14.57 16.58
CA ASN A 109 3.52 15.12 17.88
C ASN A 109 3.48 14.04 18.98
N ARG A 110 2.46 13.17 18.96
CA ARG A 110 2.31 12.06 19.91
C ARG A 110 3.51 11.11 19.84
N ILE A 111 3.92 10.68 18.65
CA ILE A 111 5.07 9.78 18.49
C ILE A 111 6.38 10.47 18.92
N ARG A 112 6.52 11.78 18.64
CA ARG A 112 7.72 12.55 19.04
C ARG A 112 7.80 12.78 20.55
N SER A 113 6.68 12.88 21.25
CA SER A 113 6.64 13.14 22.69
C SER A 113 6.73 11.87 23.55
N GLN A 114 6.84 10.68 22.96
CA GLN A 114 6.99 9.43 23.71
C GLN A 114 8.41 9.33 24.31
N ASP A 115 8.49 8.94 25.59
CA ASP A 115 9.77 8.74 26.29
C ASP A 115 10.57 7.55 25.72
N GLN A 116 9.87 6.58 25.13
CA GLN A 116 10.45 5.39 24.53
C GLN A 116 10.06 5.32 23.05
N LEU A 117 10.97 4.81 22.24
CA LEU A 117 10.71 4.53 20.83
C LEU A 117 9.61 3.49 20.70
N LEU A 118 8.67 3.73 19.78
CA LEU A 118 7.58 2.80 19.51
C LEU A 118 8.12 1.45 19.05
N MET A 119 7.66 0.39 19.71
CA MET A 119 7.91 -1.00 19.33
C MET A 119 6.61 -1.79 19.52
N ALA A 120 6.22 -2.54 18.50
CA ALA A 120 5.05 -3.41 18.56
C ALA A 120 5.18 -4.59 17.60
N GLU A 121 4.42 -5.64 17.86
CA GLU A 121 4.44 -6.88 17.09
C GLU A 121 3.01 -7.36 16.83
N ASP A 122 2.85 -8.18 15.80
CA ASP A 122 1.61 -8.85 15.45
C ASP A 122 0.38 -7.93 15.40
N ILE A 123 0.41 -6.96 14.46
CA ILE A 123 -0.69 -6.03 14.19
C ILE A 123 -1.25 -6.29 12.78
N PRO A 124 -2.53 -6.65 12.61
CA PRO A 124 -3.48 -7.02 13.66
C PRO A 124 -3.07 -8.31 14.40
N ASP A 125 -3.64 -8.51 15.59
CA ASP A 125 -3.45 -9.74 16.35
C ASP A 125 -4.06 -10.96 15.62
N LYS A 126 -3.88 -12.16 16.19
CA LYS A 126 -4.40 -13.42 15.61
C LYS A 126 -5.93 -13.47 15.47
N PHE A 127 -6.67 -12.53 16.05
CA PHE A 127 -8.12 -12.40 15.95
C PHE A 127 -8.54 -11.25 15.03
N GLY A 128 -7.60 -10.54 14.42
CA GLY A 128 -7.87 -9.41 13.53
C GLY A 128 -8.03 -8.07 14.26
N ASN A 129 -7.68 -7.99 15.55
CA ASN A 129 -7.82 -6.74 16.31
C ASN A 129 -6.60 -5.82 16.12
N VAL A 130 -6.87 -4.52 16.02
CA VAL A 130 -5.88 -3.45 16.10
C VAL A 130 -6.32 -2.53 17.24
N SER A 131 -5.42 -2.20 18.18
CA SER A 131 -5.74 -1.23 19.22
C SER A 131 -5.80 0.18 18.64
N SER A 132 -6.65 1.05 19.19
CA SER A 132 -6.84 2.41 18.67
C SER A 132 -5.53 3.21 18.60
N ASP A 133 -4.59 3.01 19.54
CA ASP A 133 -3.28 3.67 19.53
C ASP A 133 -2.37 3.22 18.37
N MET A 134 -2.60 2.01 17.85
CA MET A 134 -1.85 1.38 16.77
C MET A 134 -2.52 1.49 15.40
N GLU A 135 -3.79 1.91 15.33
CA GLU A 135 -4.48 2.13 14.05
C GLU A 135 -3.69 3.05 13.10
N PRO A 136 -3.14 4.22 13.54
CA PRO A 136 -2.37 5.07 12.64
C PRO A 136 -1.08 4.41 12.14
N ILE A 137 -0.46 3.54 12.95
CA ILE A 137 0.74 2.78 12.55
C ILE A 137 0.37 1.69 11.56
N TRP A 138 -0.74 0.98 11.80
CA TRP A 138 -1.29 0.01 10.86
C TRP A 138 -1.62 0.64 9.50
N HIS A 139 -2.23 1.83 9.51
CA HIS A 139 -2.55 2.54 8.29
C HIS A 139 -1.31 3.03 7.54
N LEU A 140 -0.32 3.57 8.27
CA LEU A 140 0.97 3.96 7.69
C LEU A 140 1.67 2.75 7.06
N ALA A 141 1.61 1.59 7.70
CA ALA A 141 2.15 0.34 7.16
C ALA A 141 1.41 -0.12 5.89
N LEU A 142 0.07 -0.01 5.84
CA LEU A 142 -0.71 -0.28 4.63
C LEU A 142 -0.34 0.64 3.47
N ALA A 143 -0.15 1.94 3.73
CA ALA A 143 0.33 2.92 2.74
C ALA A 143 1.75 2.55 2.24
N ALA A 144 2.66 2.19 3.15
CA ALA A 144 4.01 1.76 2.81
C ALA A 144 4.04 0.46 2.01
N CYS A 145 3.19 -0.49 2.38
CA CYS A 145 2.98 -1.72 1.64
C CYS A 145 2.41 -1.43 0.25
N GLY A 146 1.64 -0.36 0.07
CA GLY A 146 1.24 0.16 -1.25
C GLY A 146 2.42 0.31 -2.21
N TYR A 147 3.53 0.89 -1.76
CA TYR A 147 4.75 1.03 -2.57
C TYR A 147 5.32 -0.33 -2.95
N VAL A 148 5.52 -1.22 -1.98
CA VAL A 148 6.10 -2.55 -2.21
C VAL A 148 5.22 -3.37 -3.15
N LYS A 149 3.91 -3.39 -2.92
CA LYS A 149 2.95 -4.09 -3.78
C LYS A 149 3.00 -3.55 -5.20
N TRP A 150 2.96 -2.23 -5.37
CA TRP A 150 3.07 -1.60 -6.68
C TRP A 150 4.38 -1.96 -7.38
N GLN A 151 5.53 -1.73 -6.73
CA GLN A 151 6.85 -1.93 -7.32
C GLN A 151 7.11 -3.35 -7.79
N ASN A 152 6.47 -4.34 -7.16
CA ASN A 152 6.71 -5.76 -7.42
C ASN A 152 5.57 -6.45 -8.17
N SER A 153 4.52 -5.72 -8.55
CA SER A 153 3.35 -6.30 -9.22
C SER A 153 3.60 -6.65 -10.69
N THR A 154 3.06 -7.80 -11.10
CA THR A 154 2.91 -8.24 -12.47
C THR A 154 1.44 -8.55 -12.77
N GLU A 155 1.11 -8.92 -14.01
CA GLU A 155 -0.25 -9.38 -14.35
C GLU A 155 -0.64 -10.67 -13.59
N GLU A 156 0.34 -11.41 -13.09
CA GLU A 156 0.17 -12.71 -12.41
C GLU A 156 0.29 -12.65 -10.89
N THR A 157 0.30 -11.45 -10.30
CA THR A 157 0.36 -11.26 -8.84
C THR A 157 -0.87 -10.52 -8.33
N ASN A 158 -1.25 -10.78 -7.09
CA ASN A 158 -2.27 -10.01 -6.40
C ASN A 158 -1.91 -9.89 -4.91
N PHE A 159 -1.05 -8.94 -4.59
CA PHE A 159 -0.55 -8.77 -3.24
C PHE A 159 -1.55 -8.07 -2.31
N LYS A 160 -1.73 -8.62 -1.12
CA LYS A 160 -2.47 -8.03 0.01
C LYS A 160 -1.59 -8.06 1.26
N MET A 161 -1.59 -6.98 2.03
CA MET A 161 -0.89 -6.96 3.31
C MET A 161 -1.72 -7.78 4.32
N ALA A 162 -1.08 -8.70 5.02
CA ALA A 162 -1.76 -9.54 6.01
C ALA A 162 -1.53 -9.03 7.44
N ILE A 163 -0.26 -8.78 7.80
CA ILE A 163 0.12 -8.46 9.18
C ILE A 163 1.46 -7.71 9.22
N ILE A 164 1.60 -6.81 10.18
CA ILE A 164 2.89 -6.31 10.68
C ILE A 164 3.37 -7.33 11.71
N LYS A 165 4.41 -8.09 11.38
CA LYS A 165 5.07 -8.99 12.34
C LYS A 165 5.81 -8.20 13.41
N SER A 166 6.52 -7.14 13.01
CA SER A 166 7.12 -6.20 13.95
C SER A 166 7.22 -4.81 13.34
N VAL A 167 7.12 -3.79 14.19
CA VAL A 167 7.43 -2.40 13.87
C VAL A 167 8.34 -1.84 14.96
N LYS A 168 9.39 -1.13 14.55
CA LYS A 168 10.28 -0.41 15.45
C LYS A 168 10.56 0.98 14.92
N GLN A 169 10.25 1.99 15.72
CA GLN A 169 10.68 3.36 15.45
C GLN A 169 12.20 3.46 15.58
N GLN A 170 12.84 4.08 14.60
CA GLN A 170 14.27 4.36 14.63
C GLN A 170 14.53 5.74 15.24
N LYS A 171 15.60 5.84 16.04
CA LYS A 171 16.02 7.13 16.60
C LYS A 171 16.63 7.98 15.49
N ARG A 172 16.17 9.22 15.37
CA ARG A 172 16.70 10.21 14.44
C ARG A 172 16.96 11.54 15.13
N GLU A 173 17.92 12.27 14.59
CA GLU A 173 18.25 13.64 15.03
C GLU A 173 17.40 14.69 14.32
N ASP A 174 16.88 14.39 13.13
CA ASP A 174 15.96 15.26 12.40
C ASP A 174 14.50 15.12 12.87
N ASP A 175 13.61 15.88 12.24
CA ASP A 175 12.17 15.94 12.52
C ASP A 175 11.36 14.96 11.66
N ILE A 176 12.00 13.92 11.13
CA ILE A 176 11.32 12.90 10.31
C ILE A 176 11.13 11.65 11.17
N LEU A 177 9.94 11.05 11.15
CA LEU A 177 9.72 9.75 11.78
C LEU A 177 10.24 8.64 10.88
N GLU A 178 10.98 7.70 11.46
CA GLU A 178 11.42 6.50 10.76
C GLU A 178 10.93 5.25 11.47
N PHE A 179 10.40 4.32 10.68
CA PHE A 179 9.96 3.03 11.17
C PHE A 179 10.58 1.93 10.32
N HIS A 180 11.07 0.90 10.99
CA HIS A 180 11.45 -0.37 10.40
C HIS A 180 10.29 -1.35 10.59
N PHE A 181 9.68 -1.79 9.50
CA PHE A 181 8.62 -2.77 9.51
C PHE A 181 9.10 -4.12 8.98
N LEU A 182 8.69 -5.20 9.64
CA LEU A 182 8.62 -6.54 9.08
C LEU A 182 7.15 -6.88 8.84
N MET A 183 6.76 -7.07 7.59
CA MET A 183 5.37 -7.36 7.19
C MET A 183 5.29 -8.75 6.53
N LEU A 184 4.12 -9.39 6.64
CA LEU A 184 3.76 -10.49 5.74
C LEU A 184 2.80 -9.99 4.67
N ILE A 185 3.16 -10.26 3.42
CA ILE A 185 2.37 -9.92 2.25
C ILE A 185 1.89 -11.23 1.62
N HIS A 186 0.58 -11.38 1.48
CA HIS A 186 -0.05 -12.51 0.82
C HIS A 186 -0.18 -12.23 -0.67
N ASP A 187 0.42 -13.06 -1.52
CA ASP A 187 0.07 -13.11 -2.94
C ASP A 187 -1.13 -14.02 -3.15
N MET A 188 -2.30 -13.43 -3.37
CA MET A 188 -3.56 -14.16 -3.53
C MET A 188 -3.59 -15.05 -4.79
N VAL A 189 -2.69 -14.86 -5.76
CA VAL A 189 -2.63 -15.72 -6.95
C VAL A 189 -1.93 -17.03 -6.62
N SER A 190 -0.74 -16.95 -6.03
CA SER A 190 0.07 -18.11 -5.67
C SER A 190 -0.26 -18.70 -4.29
N GLN A 191 -1.06 -18.01 -3.48
CA GLN A 191 -1.38 -18.32 -2.08
C GLN A 191 -0.15 -18.31 -1.16
N GLU A 192 0.90 -17.57 -1.54
CA GLU A 192 2.13 -17.48 -0.75
C GLU A 192 2.10 -16.34 0.25
N MET A 193 2.54 -16.60 1.48
CA MET A 193 2.90 -15.58 2.47
C MET A 193 4.37 -15.22 2.32
N ILE A 194 4.64 -13.95 2.06
CA ILE A 194 5.97 -13.44 1.72
C ILE A 194 6.39 -12.42 2.78
N PRO A 195 7.46 -12.69 3.54
CA PRO A 195 8.00 -11.71 4.47
C PRO A 195 8.74 -10.59 3.76
N TRP A 196 8.57 -9.38 4.28
CA TRP A 196 9.14 -8.17 3.69
C TRP A 196 9.59 -7.19 4.77
N GLU A 197 10.85 -6.75 4.69
CA GLU A 197 11.36 -5.64 5.48
C GLU A 197 11.18 -4.33 4.72
N ILE A 198 10.64 -3.31 5.38
CA ILE A 198 10.37 -2.00 4.79
C ILE A 198 10.79 -0.93 5.79
N ASP A 199 11.75 -0.10 5.38
CA ASP A 199 12.09 1.11 6.10
C ASP A 199 11.23 2.25 5.54
N THR A 200 10.63 3.04 6.42
CA THR A 200 9.79 4.18 6.06
C THR A 200 10.31 5.46 6.68
N LEU A 201 10.16 6.55 5.94
CA LEU A 201 10.29 7.91 6.45
C LEU A 201 8.96 8.61 6.29
N TRP A 202 8.49 9.28 7.33
CA TRP A 202 7.22 9.98 7.29
C TRP A 202 7.24 11.24 8.15
N ASP A 203 6.66 12.30 7.61
CA ASP A 203 6.28 13.50 8.33
C ASP A 203 5.00 14.11 7.70
N PRO A 204 4.22 14.93 8.42
CA PRO A 204 2.96 15.45 7.91
C PRO A 204 3.06 16.30 6.63
N LEU A 205 4.21 16.94 6.37
CA LEU A 205 4.41 17.82 5.21
C LEU A 205 5.02 17.08 4.03
N GLY A 206 6.02 16.24 4.29
CA GLY A 206 6.77 15.48 3.29
C GLY A 206 6.12 14.18 2.86
N GLY A 207 5.13 13.70 3.62
CA GLY A 207 4.43 12.45 3.36
C GLY A 207 5.32 11.22 3.51
N LEU A 208 4.86 10.09 2.97
CA LEU A 208 5.54 8.81 3.09
C LEU A 208 6.64 8.62 2.03
N LYS A 209 7.81 8.18 2.48
CA LYS A 209 8.94 7.77 1.61
C LYS A 209 9.44 6.39 2.05
N ILE A 210 9.90 5.60 1.09
CA ILE A 210 10.40 4.25 1.30
C ILE A 210 11.88 4.21 0.88
N PRO A 211 12.83 4.50 1.79
CA PRO A 211 14.25 4.43 1.48
C PRO A 211 14.73 3.02 1.13
N LYS A 212 14.14 1.98 1.73
CA LYS A 212 14.56 0.60 1.53
C LYS A 212 13.39 -0.37 1.66
N GLN A 213 13.40 -1.38 0.81
CA GLN A 213 12.48 -2.53 0.87
C GLN A 213 13.21 -3.80 0.46
N VAL A 214 13.04 -4.88 1.24
CA VAL A 214 13.74 -6.17 1.02
C VAL A 214 12.76 -7.32 1.20
N ARG A 215 12.59 -8.11 0.13
CA ARG A 215 11.88 -9.39 0.19
C ARG A 215 12.75 -10.41 0.93
N LEU A 216 12.23 -11.00 2.00
CA LEU A 216 12.96 -12.00 2.79
C LEU A 216 12.64 -13.44 2.33
N PRO A 217 13.55 -14.40 2.59
CA PRO A 217 13.25 -15.82 2.45
C PRO A 217 12.13 -16.26 3.39
N LYS A 218 11.30 -17.24 2.96
CA LYS A 218 10.17 -17.76 3.74
C LYS A 218 10.56 -18.30 5.13
N GLN A 219 11.80 -18.77 5.29
CA GLN A 219 12.29 -19.40 6.51
C GLN A 219 12.53 -18.42 7.67
N CYS A 220 12.62 -17.11 7.40
CA CYS A 220 12.85 -16.09 8.44
C CYS A 220 11.66 -15.90 9.41
N CYS A 221 10.50 -16.53 9.15
CA CYS A 221 9.29 -16.38 9.97
C CYS A 221 8.89 -17.63 10.76
N MET A 222 9.73 -18.68 10.75
CA MET A 222 9.52 -19.83 11.61
C MET A 222 10.12 -19.54 13.00
N PRO A 223 9.42 -19.84 14.10
CA PRO A 223 10.07 -19.84 15.40
C PRO A 223 11.27 -20.78 15.35
N GLN A 224 12.41 -20.35 15.90
CA GLN A 224 13.51 -21.26 16.16
C GLN A 224 13.05 -22.19 17.27
N ASP A 225 12.76 -23.45 16.93
CA ASP A 225 12.52 -24.49 17.91
C ASP A 225 13.80 -24.66 18.75
N ASN A 226 13.73 -24.27 20.02
CA ASN A 226 14.71 -24.61 21.06
C ASN A 226 14.25 -25.88 21.80
#